data_AF-A0A916VVJ4-F1
#
_entry.id   AF-A0A916VVJ4-F1
#
_cell.length_a   1.000
_cell.length_b   1.000
_cell.length_c   1.000
_cell.angle_alpha   90.00
_cell.angle_beta   90.00
_cell.angle_gamma   90.00
#
_symmetry.space_group_name_H-M   'P 1'
#
loop_
_entity.id
_entity.type
_entity.pdbx_description
1 polymer ?
#
loop_
_entity_poly.entity_id
_entity_poly.type
_entity_poly.pdbx_seq_one_letter_code
_entity_poly.pdbx_strand_id
1 'polypeptide(L)'
;MDGFSATQSTVIVLAATNRPETLDPALLRPGRFDRQVLVDRPDLPGRLKILEIYAAKVKLADNLDLKAIATRTPGFVGADLANLVNEAALLAARNRREQVTQEDFAEAIERIVAGLEKKSRLLSDKEKKIVAYHEVGHALVGALMPGSGRVINC
;
A
#
# COMPACT_ATOMS: atom_id res chain seq x y z
N MET A 1 12.16 15.52 30.19
CA MET A 1 12.58 16.47 29.14
C MET A 1 13.02 17.80 29.75
N ASP A 2 12.35 18.29 30.79
CA ASP A 2 12.69 19.50 31.56
C ASP A 2 14.05 19.48 32.31
N GLY A 3 14.90 18.48 32.06
CA GLY A 3 16.20 18.28 32.72
C GLY A 3 17.40 18.30 31.76
N PHE A 4 17.19 18.55 30.47
CA PHE A 4 18.30 18.81 29.55
C PHE A 4 18.80 20.23 29.81
N SER A 5 19.90 20.37 30.55
CA SER A 5 20.56 21.66 30.73
C SER A 5 21.12 22.11 29.37
N ALA A 6 20.53 23.18 28.82
CA ALA A 6 20.86 23.75 27.51
C ALA A 6 22.23 24.47 27.49
N THR A 7 23.16 24.09 28.36
CA THR A 7 24.42 24.82 28.54
C THR A 7 25.45 24.59 27.44
N GLN A 8 25.30 23.56 26.58
CA GLN A 8 26.29 23.29 25.51
C GLN A 8 25.73 22.84 24.15
N SER A 9 24.48 22.37 24.03
CA SER A 9 23.95 21.90 22.74
C SER A 9 22.42 21.93 22.66
N THR A 10 21.89 22.31 21.49
CA THR A 10 20.46 22.24 21.18
C THR A 10 20.08 20.79 20.86
N VAL A 11 19.19 20.20 21.66
CA VAL A 11 18.65 18.85 21.44
C VAL A 11 17.21 18.95 20.94
N ILE A 12 16.91 18.28 19.83
CA ILE A 12 15.54 18.16 19.29
C ILE A 12 15.11 16.71 19.47
N VAL A 13 13.93 16.50 20.08
CA VAL A 13 13.37 15.16 20.29
C VAL A 13 12.16 14.97 19.37
N LEU A 14 12.22 13.92 18.54
CA LEU A 14 11.13 13.49 17.67
C LEU A 14 10.62 12.14 18.16
N ALA A 15 9.29 11.98 18.21
CA ALA A 15 8.62 10.73 18.56
C ALA A 15 7.46 10.47 17.60
N ALA A 16 7.09 9.20 17.42
CA ALA A 16 5.96 8.78 16.61
C ALA A 16 5.10 7.79 17.38
N THR A 17 3.77 7.90 17.25
CA THR A 17 2.81 6.96 17.83
C THR A 17 1.64 6.77 16.88
N ASN A 18 1.09 5.54 16.85
CA ASN A 18 -0.17 5.25 16.17
C ASN A 18 -1.38 5.34 17.13
N ARG A 19 -1.13 5.62 18.42
CA ARG A 19 -2.14 5.63 19.49
C ARG A 19 -1.98 6.85 20.41
N PRO A 20 -2.16 8.08 19.87
CA PRO A 20 -1.98 9.31 20.64
C PRO A 20 -2.90 9.37 21.88
N GLU A 21 -4.06 8.73 21.83
CA GLU A 21 -5.04 8.65 22.91
C GLU A 21 -4.55 7.87 24.14
N THR A 22 -3.56 6.99 23.96
CA THR A 22 -2.99 6.18 25.05
C THR A 22 -1.78 6.84 25.72
N LEU A 23 -1.31 7.97 25.19
CA LEU A 23 -0.17 8.69 25.76
C LEU A 23 -0.55 9.33 27.09
N ASP A 24 0.39 9.31 28.03
CA ASP A 24 0.26 10.05 29.29
C ASP A 24 0.10 11.56 28.98
N PRO A 25 -0.98 12.21 29.44
CA PRO A 25 -1.19 13.65 29.27
C PRO A 25 -0.01 14.51 29.76
N ALA A 26 0.79 14.01 30.70
CA ALA A 26 1.99 14.69 31.17
C ALA A 26 3.05 14.86 30.09
N LEU A 27 3.10 14.00 29.07
CA LEU A 27 4.04 14.09 27.95
C LEU A 27 3.67 15.20 26.95
N LEU A 28 2.39 15.55 26.86
CA LEU A 28 1.86 16.54 25.92
C LEU A 28 1.84 17.97 26.49
N ARG A 29 2.35 18.15 27.71
CA ARG A 29 2.44 19.48 28.33
C ARG A 29 3.54 20.33 27.67
N PRO A 30 3.40 21.66 27.68
CA PRO A 30 4.44 22.57 27.18
C PRO A 30 5.81 22.28 27.80
N GLY A 31 6.88 22.35 26.99
CA GLY A 31 8.25 21.99 27.39
C GLY A 31 8.65 20.53 27.15
N ARG A 32 7.71 19.69 26.67
CA ARG A 32 7.91 18.27 26.35
C ARG A 32 7.59 17.98 24.90
N PHE A 33 6.54 17.22 24.58
CA PHE A 33 6.01 17.09 23.23
C PHE A 33 4.91 18.14 23.01
N ASP A 34 5.35 19.39 22.90
CA ASP A 34 4.48 20.55 22.71
C ASP A 34 3.93 20.66 21.27
N ARG A 35 4.66 20.14 20.28
CA ARG A 35 4.23 20.10 18.87
C ARG A 35 3.79 18.71 18.46
N GLN A 36 2.60 18.64 17.87
CA GLN A 36 2.06 17.44 17.25
C GLN A 36 1.84 17.70 15.76
N VAL A 37 2.30 16.76 14.94
CA VAL A 37 2.11 16.79 13.49
C VAL A 37 1.40 15.50 13.11
N LEU A 38 0.16 15.61 12.66
CA LEU A 38 -0.60 14.48 12.14
C LEU A 38 -0.07 14.14 10.74
N VAL A 39 0.22 12.85 10.52
CA VAL A 39 0.61 12.35 9.20
C VAL A 39 -0.47 11.38 8.74
N ASP A 40 -1.34 11.88 7.86
CA ASP A 40 -2.43 11.11 7.29
C ASP A 40 -1.99 10.25 6.10
N ARG A 41 -2.90 9.38 5.66
CA ARG A 41 -2.70 8.59 4.44
C ARG A 41 -2.58 9.51 3.22
N PRO A 42 -1.71 9.17 2.25
CA PRO A 42 -1.54 9.98 1.06
C PRO A 42 -2.79 9.99 0.18
N ASP A 43 -3.11 11.17 -0.34
CA ASP A 43 -4.08 11.36 -1.41
C ASP A 43 -3.52 10.89 -2.76
N LEU A 44 -4.30 10.99 -3.84
CA LEU A 44 -3.86 10.56 -5.18
C LEU A 44 -2.53 11.22 -5.62
N PRO A 45 -2.36 12.55 -5.57
CA PRO A 45 -1.08 13.16 -5.94
C PRO A 45 0.06 12.79 -4.98
N GLY A 46 -0.22 12.58 -3.69
CA GLY A 46 0.75 12.06 -2.73
C GLY A 46 1.22 10.65 -3.08
N ARG A 47 0.29 9.74 -3.42
CA ARG A 47 0.62 8.38 -3.87
C ARG A 47 1.44 8.38 -5.15
N LEU A 48 1.11 9.25 -6.11
CA LEU A 48 1.90 9.41 -7.34
C LEU A 48 3.34 9.82 -7.04
N LYS A 49 3.55 10.85 -6.19
CA LYS A 49 4.90 11.28 -5.79
C LYS A 49 5.68 10.19 -5.07
N ILE A 50 5.02 9.43 -4.20
CA ILE A 50 5.65 8.30 -3.52
C ILE A 50 6.07 7.24 -4.54
N LEU A 51 5.18 6.89 -5.47
CA LEU A 51 5.50 5.96 -6.55
C LEU A 51 6.67 6.44 -7.39
N GLU A 52 6.74 7.71 -7.78
CA GLU A 52 7.87 8.29 -8.53
C GLU A 52 9.20 8.12 -7.78
N ILE A 53 9.23 8.37 -6.47
CA ILE A 53 10.44 8.23 -5.64
C ILE A 53 10.93 6.77 -5.62
N TYR A 54 10.03 5.81 -5.45
CA TYR A 54 10.42 4.40 -5.40
C TYR A 54 10.67 3.80 -6.78
N ALA A 55 9.91 4.21 -7.79
CA ALA A 55 10.06 3.76 -9.17
C ALA A 55 11.39 4.23 -9.78
N ALA A 56 11.95 5.36 -9.32
CA ALA A 56 13.29 5.80 -9.70
C ALA A 56 14.43 4.81 -9.33
N LYS A 57 14.16 3.84 -8.42
CA LYS A 57 15.14 2.82 -8.01
C LYS A 57 15.13 1.57 -8.88
N VAL A 58 14.20 1.46 -9.82
CA VAL A 58 14.00 0.28 -10.68
C VAL A 58 13.98 0.68 -12.16
N LYS A 59 14.35 -0.24 -13.05
CA LYS A 59 14.27 -0.02 -14.49
C LYS A 59 12.81 -0.20 -14.94
N LEU A 60 12.15 0.89 -15.32
CA LEU A 60 10.79 0.88 -15.84
C LEU A 60 10.80 0.75 -17.37
N ALA A 61 9.73 0.20 -17.93
CA ALA A 61 9.47 0.27 -19.36
C ALA A 61 9.02 1.69 -19.77
N ASP A 62 9.32 2.08 -21.02
CA ASP A 62 9.07 3.45 -21.52
C ASP A 62 7.59 3.85 -21.56
N ASN A 63 6.69 2.87 -21.61
CA ASN A 63 5.24 3.05 -21.74
C ASN A 63 4.47 2.91 -20.41
N LEU A 64 5.16 3.05 -19.27
CA LEU A 64 4.57 2.82 -17.95
C LEU A 64 3.81 4.06 -17.42
N ASP A 65 2.55 3.87 -17.04
CA ASP A 65 1.69 4.92 -16.48
C ASP A 65 1.54 4.77 -14.96
N LEU A 66 2.39 5.49 -14.22
CA LEU A 66 2.35 5.56 -12.75
C LEU A 66 1.07 6.20 -12.21
N LYS A 67 0.42 7.08 -12.98
CA LYS A 67 -0.84 7.73 -12.56
C LYS A 67 -1.98 6.74 -12.58
N ALA A 68 -2.03 5.86 -13.58
CA ALA A 68 -2.97 4.73 -13.60
C ALA A 68 -2.76 3.80 -12.39
N ILE A 69 -1.51 3.53 -12.01
CA ILE A 69 -1.17 2.70 -10.84
C ILE A 69 -1.62 3.39 -9.53
N ALA A 70 -1.36 4.69 -9.37
CA ALA A 70 -1.77 5.47 -8.20
C ALA A 70 -3.31 5.51 -8.02
N THR A 71 -4.04 5.47 -9.14
CA THR A 71 -5.51 5.43 -9.16
C THR A 71 -6.05 4.08 -8.71
N ARG A 72 -5.34 2.99 -9.02
CA ARG A 72 -5.72 1.62 -8.65
C ARG A 72 -5.30 1.20 -7.23
N THR A 73 -4.63 2.08 -6.48
CA THR A 73 -4.14 1.81 -5.11
C THR A 73 -4.79 2.69 -4.04
N PRO A 74 -6.13 2.82 -4.00
CA PRO A 74 -6.79 3.61 -2.97
C PRO A 74 -6.50 3.03 -1.58
N GLY A 75 -6.19 3.90 -0.63
CA GLY A 75 -5.92 3.52 0.76
C GLY A 75 -4.51 3.02 1.05
N PHE A 76 -3.66 2.82 0.04
CA PHE A 76 -2.27 2.41 0.25
C PHE A 76 -1.48 3.52 0.96
N VAL A 77 -0.67 3.13 1.95
CA VAL A 77 0.28 4.04 2.61
C VAL A 77 1.65 3.96 1.95
N GLY A 78 2.58 4.85 2.35
CA GLY A 78 3.91 4.91 1.75
C GLY A 78 4.67 3.58 1.77
N ALA A 79 4.54 2.82 2.85
CA ALA A 79 5.14 1.48 2.95
C ALA A 79 4.52 0.48 1.95
N ASP A 80 3.20 0.53 1.74
CA ASP A 80 2.52 -0.36 0.78
C ASP A 80 2.95 -0.04 -0.66
N LEU A 81 3.09 1.23 -1.00
CA LEU A 81 3.55 1.66 -2.32
C LEU A 81 5.02 1.28 -2.56
N ALA A 82 5.86 1.40 -1.54
CA ALA A 82 7.24 0.93 -1.61
C ALA A 82 7.30 -0.59 -1.85
N ASN A 83 6.47 -1.35 -1.13
CA ASN A 83 6.36 -2.79 -1.31
C ASN A 83 5.82 -3.16 -2.69
N LEU A 84 4.84 -2.42 -3.20
CA LEU A 84 4.27 -2.61 -4.54
C LEU A 84 5.34 -2.51 -5.63
N VAL A 85 6.19 -1.48 -5.58
CA VAL A 85 7.29 -1.33 -6.55
C VAL A 85 8.28 -2.49 -6.47
N ASN A 86 8.58 -2.95 -5.24
CA ASN A 86 9.48 -4.09 -5.03
C ASN A 86 8.89 -5.41 -5.57
N GLU A 87 7.61 -5.68 -5.33
CA GLU A 87 6.92 -6.86 -5.86
C GLU A 87 6.84 -6.84 -7.39
N ALA A 88 6.55 -5.69 -7.99
CA ALA A 88 6.57 -5.54 -9.44
C ALA A 88 7.97 -5.82 -10.02
N ALA A 89 9.03 -5.34 -9.37
CA ALA A 89 10.40 -5.64 -9.78
C ALA A 89 10.75 -7.13 -9.64
N LEU A 90 10.31 -7.78 -8.57
CA LEU A 90 10.50 -9.21 -8.36
C LEU A 90 9.77 -10.05 -9.41
N LEU A 91 8.56 -9.65 -9.81
CA LEU A 91 7.79 -10.27 -10.89
C LEU A 91 8.50 -10.16 -12.24
N ALA A 92 8.98 -8.97 -12.58
CA ALA A 92 9.77 -8.76 -13.79
C ALA A 92 11.01 -9.67 -13.81
N ALA A 93 11.75 -9.72 -12.69
CA ALA A 93 12.94 -10.57 -12.55
C ALA A 93 12.61 -12.08 -12.67
N ARG A 94 11.51 -12.54 -12.05
CA ARG A 94 11.05 -13.94 -12.17
C ARG A 94 10.69 -14.31 -13.62
N ASN A 95 10.12 -13.37 -14.35
CA ASN A 95 9.80 -13.51 -15.77
C ASN A 95 11.01 -13.25 -16.68
N ARG A 96 12.22 -13.10 -16.13
CA ARG A 96 13.47 -12.83 -16.85
C ARG A 96 13.40 -11.57 -17.74
N ARG A 97 12.62 -10.57 -17.32
CA ARG A 97 12.53 -9.26 -17.98
C ARG A 97 13.50 -8.28 -17.34
N GLU A 98 14.12 -7.42 -18.15
CA GLU A 98 15.07 -6.39 -17.68
C GLU A 98 14.39 -5.10 -17.21
N GLN A 99 13.13 -4.89 -17.63
CA GLN A 99 12.32 -3.73 -17.31
C GLN A 99 11.00 -4.16 -16.69
N VAL A 100 10.54 -3.38 -15.71
CA VAL A 100 9.24 -3.54 -15.05
C VAL A 100 8.15 -2.91 -15.93
N THR A 101 7.09 -3.66 -16.20
CA THR A 101 6.00 -3.24 -17.09
C THR A 101 4.72 -2.93 -16.29
N GLN A 102 3.73 -2.35 -16.98
CA GLN A 102 2.40 -2.09 -16.40
C GLN A 102 1.74 -3.38 -15.87
N GLU A 103 1.98 -4.52 -16.51
CA GLU A 103 1.45 -5.83 -16.13
C GLU A 103 2.02 -6.31 -14.80
N ASP A 104 3.31 -6.09 -14.55
CA ASP A 104 3.93 -6.46 -13.27
C ASP A 104 3.31 -5.69 -12.11
N PHE A 105 3.03 -4.40 -12.31
CA PHE A 105 2.33 -3.60 -11.30
C PHE A 105 0.89 -4.07 -11.11
N ALA A 106 0.19 -4.45 -12.18
CA ALA A 106 -1.16 -4.99 -12.07
C ALA A 106 -1.18 -6.30 -11.25
N GLU A 107 -0.29 -7.24 -11.56
CA GLU A 107 -0.17 -8.50 -10.82
C GLU A 107 0.31 -8.27 -9.38
N ALA A 108 1.23 -7.32 -9.16
CA ALA A 108 1.69 -6.98 -7.81
C ALA A 108 0.57 -6.38 -6.93
N ILE A 109 -0.29 -5.51 -7.50
CA ILE A 109 -1.47 -4.99 -6.79
C ILE A 109 -2.37 -6.15 -6.39
N GLU A 110 -2.67 -7.07 -7.32
CA GLU A 110 -3.52 -8.24 -7.04
C GLU A 110 -2.94 -9.10 -5.92
N ARG A 111 -1.64 -9.38 -5.94
CA ARG A 111 -0.98 -10.15 -4.86
C ARG A 111 -1.02 -9.46 -3.51
N ILE A 112 -0.88 -8.15 -3.46
CA ILE A 112 -0.92 -7.40 -2.20
C ILE A 112 -2.34 -7.35 -1.64
N VAL A 113 -3.35 -7.19 -2.51
CA VAL A 113 -4.75 -7.07 -2.10
C VAL A 113 -5.39 -8.42 -1.78
N ALA A 114 -5.22 -9.41 -2.66
CA ALA A 114 -5.81 -10.75 -2.51
C ALA A 114 -4.94 -11.71 -1.68
N GLY A 115 -3.67 -11.37 -1.47
CA GLY A 115 -2.68 -12.27 -0.86
C GLY A 115 -2.04 -13.23 -1.88
N LEU A 116 -1.02 -13.98 -1.44
CA LEU A 116 -0.31 -14.93 -2.29
C LEU A 116 -1.25 -16.04 -2.79
N GLU A 117 -1.39 -16.17 -4.10
CA GLU A 117 -2.04 -17.33 -4.73
C GLU A 117 -1.37 -18.64 -4.24
N LYS A 118 -2.11 -19.44 -3.47
CA LYS A 118 -1.66 -20.78 -3.06
C LYS A 118 -1.84 -21.75 -4.23
N LYS A 119 -0.94 -21.73 -5.20
CA LYS A 119 -0.87 -22.72 -6.31
C LYS A 119 -0.79 -24.19 -5.83
N SER A 120 -0.45 -24.41 -4.56
CA SER A 120 -0.34 -25.74 -3.94
C SER A 120 -1.67 -26.39 -3.55
N ARG A 121 -2.80 -25.69 -3.58
CA ARG A 121 -4.10 -26.32 -3.27
C ARG A 121 -4.67 -26.90 -4.56
N LEU A 122 -4.33 -28.15 -4.87
CA LEU A 122 -5.04 -28.94 -5.87
C LEU A 122 -6.50 -29.09 -5.41
N LEU A 123 -7.37 -28.23 -5.89
CA LEU A 123 -8.81 -28.31 -5.66
C LEU A 123 -9.38 -29.48 -6.46
N SER A 124 -10.20 -30.31 -5.83
CA SER A 124 -11.00 -31.31 -6.54
C SER A 124 -11.99 -30.62 -7.49
N ASP A 125 -12.44 -31.34 -8.53
CA ASP A 125 -13.41 -30.77 -9.50
C ASP A 125 -14.73 -30.32 -8.84
N LYS A 126 -15.10 -30.97 -7.73
CA LYS A 126 -16.26 -30.57 -6.93
C LYS A 126 -16.01 -29.22 -6.23
N GLU A 127 -14.85 -29.04 -5.61
CA GLU A 127 -14.48 -27.78 -4.95
C GLU A 127 -14.35 -26.64 -5.97
N LYS A 128 -13.76 -26.89 -7.15
CA LYS A 128 -13.69 -25.91 -8.23
C LYS A 128 -15.07 -25.42 -8.65
N LYS A 129 -16.04 -26.33 -8.82
CA LYS A 129 -17.43 -25.94 -9.15
C LYS A 129 -18.05 -25.08 -8.05
N ILE A 130 -17.86 -25.46 -6.78
CA ILE A 130 -18.41 -24.70 -5.64
C ILE A 130 -17.83 -23.29 -5.60
N VAL A 131 -16.51 -23.15 -5.72
CA VAL A 131 -15.84 -21.84 -5.74
C VAL A 131 -16.29 -21.02 -6.94
N ALA A 132 -16.38 -21.62 -8.12
CA ALA A 132 -16.86 -20.93 -9.32
C ALA A 132 -18.27 -20.35 -9.13
N TYR A 133 -19.21 -21.12 -8.57
CA TYR A 133 -20.55 -20.59 -8.28
C TYR A 133 -20.54 -19.50 -7.21
N HIS A 134 -19.65 -19.59 -6.22
CA HIS A 134 -19.51 -18.58 -5.17
C HIS A 134 -19.02 -17.23 -5.74
N GLU A 135 -17.94 -17.25 -6.51
CA GLU A 135 -17.36 -16.04 -7.10
C GLU A 135 -18.28 -15.44 -8.18
N VAL A 136 -18.95 -16.27 -8.98
CA VAL A 136 -19.99 -15.79 -9.92
C VAL A 136 -21.14 -15.13 -9.18
N GLY A 137 -21.49 -15.61 -7.97
CA GLY A 137 -22.48 -14.98 -7.10
C GLY A 137 -22.06 -13.56 -6.67
N HIS A 138 -20.84 -13.40 -6.18
CA HIS A 138 -20.28 -12.09 -5.83
C HIS A 138 -20.24 -11.14 -7.03
N ALA A 139 -19.81 -11.65 -8.19
CA ALA A 139 -19.73 -10.87 -9.42
C ALA A 139 -21.12 -10.42 -9.92
N LEU A 140 -22.12 -11.31 -9.92
CA LEU A 140 -23.50 -10.99 -10.32
C LEU A 140 -24.13 -9.96 -9.39
N VAL A 141 -24.04 -10.16 -8.07
CA VAL A 141 -24.62 -9.25 -7.08
C VAL A 141 -23.95 -7.88 -7.16
N GLY A 142 -22.61 -7.84 -7.26
CA GLY A 142 -21.86 -6.61 -7.40
C GLY A 142 -22.14 -5.85 -8.72
N ALA A 143 -22.49 -6.56 -9.79
CA ALA A 143 -22.86 -5.96 -11.07
C ALA A 143 -24.30 -5.42 -11.11
N LEU A 144 -25.23 -6.08 -10.40
CA LEU A 144 -26.66 -5.74 -10.43
C LEU A 144 -27.07 -4.71 -9.36
N MET A 145 -26.27 -4.51 -8.30
CA MET A 145 -26.56 -3.56 -7.24
C MET A 145 -26.22 -2.10 -7.62
N PRO A 146 -27.18 -1.16 -7.57
CA PRO A 146 -26.91 0.26 -7.80
C PRO A 146 -25.97 0.83 -6.73
N GLY A 147 -24.88 1.48 -7.16
CA GLY A 147 -23.89 2.10 -6.26
C GLY A 147 -22.74 1.17 -5.82
N SER A 148 -22.77 -0.10 -6.20
CA SER A 148 -21.61 -0.99 -6.10
C SER A 148 -20.51 -0.54 -7.08
N GLY A 149 -19.26 -0.49 -6.63
CA GLY A 149 -18.11 -0.21 -7.50
C GLY A 149 -17.99 -1.24 -8.63
N ARG A 150 -17.31 -0.89 -9.73
CA ARG A 150 -17.09 -1.81 -10.86
C ARG A 150 -16.37 -3.07 -10.34
N VAL A 151 -16.98 -4.25 -10.49
CA VAL A 151 -16.35 -5.54 -10.09
C VAL A 151 -15.18 -5.79 -11.04
N ILE A 152 -13.96 -5.73 -10.54
CA ILE A 152 -12.76 -5.80 -11.38
C ILE A 152 -12.11 -7.18 -11.37
N ASN A 153 -12.43 -8.07 -10.40
CA ASN A 153 -12.20 -9.53 -10.40
C ASN A 153 -12.63 -10.13 -9.04
N CYS A 154 -13.10 -11.38 -9.06
CA CYS A 154 -13.29 -12.25 -7.89
C CYS A 154 -12.24 -13.36 -7.92
#